data_AF-X1TN68-F1
#
_entry.id   AF-X1TN68-F1
#
_cell.length_a   1.000
_cell.length_b   1.000
_cell.length_c   1.000
_cell.angle_alpha   90.00
_cell.angle_beta   90.00
_cell.angle_gamma   90.00
#
_symmetry.space_group_name_H-M   'P 1'
#
loop_
_entity.id
_entity.type
_entity.pdbx_description
1 polymer ?
#
loop_
_entity_poly.entity_id
_entity_poly.type
_entity_poly.pdbx_seq_one_letter_code
_entity_poly.pdbx_strand_id
1 'polypeptide(L)' 'MKDIHVKFAGVEKASDGQFSIIYIPDQHQILNPGQEYRIVLDGLTYEESKPKGSEFQHGPERIRDQQVR' A
#
# COMPACT_ATOMS: atom_id res chain seq x y z
N MET A 1 16.04 -9.59 23.34
CA MET A 1 14.99 -9.74 22.32
C MET A 1 15.65 -10.26 21.05
N LYS A 2 15.10 -11.31 20.43
CA LYS A 2 15.66 -11.93 19.22
C LYS A 2 14.79 -11.57 18.01
N ASP A 3 15.44 -11.24 16.90
CA ASP A 3 14.76 -10.89 15.66
C ASP A 3 14.48 -12.14 14.82
N ILE A 4 13.29 -12.22 14.24
CA ILE A 4 12.86 -13.26 13.30
C ILE A 4 12.53 -12.57 11.99
N HIS A 5 13.29 -12.91 10.96
CA HIS A 5 13.12 -12.35 9.62
C HIS A 5 12.09 -13.17 8.85
N VAL A 6 11.14 -12.48 8.23
CA VAL A 6 10.07 -13.10 7.43
C VAL A 6 9.99 -12.41 6.07
N LYS A 7 9.63 -13.18 5.04
CA LYS A 7 9.37 -12.64 3.71
C LYS A 7 7.95 -12.12 3.59
N PHE A 8 7.82 -10.95 2.97
CA PHE A 8 6.53 -10.40 2.60
C PHE A 8 5.85 -11.26 1.53
N ALA A 9 4.56 -11.54 1.71
CA ALA A 9 3.76 -12.35 0.79
C ALA A 9 2.60 -11.57 0.16
N GLY A 10 2.06 -10.54 0.83
CA GLY A 10 0.99 -9.72 0.26
C GLY A 10 0.34 -8.77 1.26
N VAL A 11 -0.51 -7.88 0.74
CA VAL A 11 -1.43 -7.06 1.54
C VAL A 11 -2.86 -7.44 1.18
N GLU A 12 -3.70 -7.61 2.18
CA GLU A 12 -5.14 -7.80 2.03
C GLU A 12 -5.89 -6.65 2.69
N LYS A 13 -6.96 -6.18 2.06
CA LYS A 13 -7.87 -5.19 2.65
C LYS A 13 -9.01 -5.92 3.36
N ALA A 14 -9.10 -5.76 4.67
CA ALA A 14 -10.18 -6.29 5.48
C ALA A 14 -11.49 -5.54 5.22
N SER A 15 -12.60 -6.16 5.59
CA SER A 15 -13.96 -5.63 5.39
C SER A 15 -14.23 -4.34 6.17
N ASP A 16 -13.45 -4.07 7.22
CA ASP A 16 -13.48 -2.85 8.01
C ASP A 16 -12.62 -1.71 7.42
N GLY A 17 -11.98 -1.97 6.27
CA GLY A 17 -11.11 -1.01 5.59
C GLY A 17 -9.66 -1.01 6.07
N GLN A 18 -9.29 -1.80 7.08
CA GLN A 18 -7.91 -1.96 7.51
C GLN A 18 -7.11 -2.81 6.53
N PHE A 19 -5.79 -2.68 6.56
CA PHE A 19 -4.88 -3.50 5.76
C PHE A 19 -4.20 -4.54 6.65
N SER A 20 -4.21 -5.79 6.20
CA SER A 20 -3.48 -6.89 6.80
C SER A 20 -2.26 -7.22 5.95
N ILE A 21 -1.13 -7.49 6.60
CA ILE A 21 0.07 -7.99 5.91
C ILE A 21 0.12 -9.50 6.07
N ILE A 22 0.26 -10.19 4.94
CA ILE A 22 0.55 -11.62 4.87
C ILE A 22 2.06 -11.76 4.73
N TYR A 23 2.67 -12.56 5.60
CA TYR A 23 4.09 -12.89 5.55
C TYR A 23 4.29 -14.39 5.71
N ILE A 24 5.38 -14.90 5.13
CA ILE A 24 5.77 -16.31 5.21
C ILE A 24 7.09 -16.36 5.96
N PRO A 25 7.20 -17.14 7.06
CA PRO A 25 8.48 -17.32 7.72
C PRO A 25 9.44 -18.06 6.78
N ASP A 26 10.67 -17.56 6.68
CA ASP A 26 11.67 -18.11 5.77
C ASP A 26 12.11 -19.53 6.16
N GLN A 27 12.06 -19.83 7.45
CA GLN A 27 12.38 -21.13 8.02
C GLN A 27 11.44 -21.43 9.19
N HIS A 28 11.24 -22.72 9.49
CA HIS A 28 10.55 -23.12 10.71
C HIS A 28 11.33 -22.66 11.93
N GLN A 29 10.75 -21.76 12.73
CA GLN A 29 11.39 -21.14 13.88
C GLN A 29 10.83 -21.75 15.18
N ILE A 30 11.71 -22.31 16.02
CA ILE A 30 11.33 -22.75 17.37
C ILE A 30 11.29 -21.53 18.29
N LEU A 31 10.15 -21.33 18.96
CA LEU A 31 9.96 -20.28 19.95
C LEU A 31 10.07 -20.86 21.36
N ASN A 32 10.77 -20.15 22.24
CA ASN A 32 10.90 -20.50 23.64
C ASN A 32 9.78 -19.81 24.44
N PRO A 33 9.01 -20.53 25.26
CA PRO A 33 8.02 -19.93 26.13
C PRO A 33 8.61 -18.82 27.01
N GLY A 34 7.87 -17.71 27.15
CA GLY A 34 8.27 -16.58 27.98
C GLY A 34 9.34 -15.67 27.37
N GLN A 35 9.75 -15.90 26.13
CA GLN A 35 10.70 -15.04 25.43
C GLN A 35 10.00 -14.14 24.42
N GLU A 36 10.38 -12.86 24.42
CA GLU A 36 9.91 -11.89 23.43
C GLU A 36 10.76 -11.92 22.17
N TYR A 37 10.06 -11.89 21.03
CA TYR A 37 10.64 -11.88 19.70
C TYR A 37 10.14 -10.67 18.91
N ARG A 38 11.01 -10.12 18.09
CA ARG A 38 10.67 -9.05 17.14
C ARG A 38 10.57 -9.68 15.75
N ILE A 39 9.41 -9.56 15.10
CA ILE A 39 9.27 -9.95 13.71
C ILE A 39 9.75 -8.80 12.83
N VAL A 40 10.72 -9.06 11.97
CA VAL A 40 11.28 -8.12 11.01
C VAL A 40 10.83 -8.54 9.62
N LEU A 41 10.07 -7.67 8.94
CA LEU A 41 9.65 -7.90 7.56
C LEU A 41 10.69 -7.30 6.63
N ASP A 42 11.36 -8.15 5.87
CA ASP A 42 12.35 -7.69 4.89
C ASP A 42 11.66 -7.30 3.58
N GLY A 43 12.00 -6.11 3.05
CA GLY A 43 11.68 -5.71 1.67
C GLY A 43 10.34 -5.02 1.42
N LEU A 44 9.64 -4.50 2.44
CA LEU A 44 8.37 -3.77 2.22
C LEU A 44 8.61 -2.29 1.86
N THR A 45 8.36 -1.91 0.61
CA THR A 45 8.15 -0.50 0.23
C THR A 45 6.70 -0.35 -0.20
N TYR A 46 5.86 0.24 0.66
CA TYR A 46 4.47 0.58 0.33
C TYR A 46 4.44 2.01 -0.21
N GLU A 47 4.35 2.17 -1.53
CA GLU A 47 4.01 3.46 -2.13
C GLU A 47 2.49 3.52 -2.29
N GLU A 48 1.84 4.33 -1.45
CA GLU A 48 0.43 4.66 -1.65
C GLU A 48 0.32 5.37 -3.00
N SER A 49 -0.12 4.65 -4.03
CA SER A 49 -0.42 5.26 -5.32
C SER A 49 -1.61 6.18 -5.11
N LYS A 50 -1.35 7.47 -4.88
CA LYS A 50 -2.38 8.50 -4.97
C LYS A 50 -3.04 8.32 -6.33
N PRO A 51 -4.39 8.31 -6.42
CA PRO A 51 -5.04 8.34 -7.73
C PRO A 51 -4.48 9.56 -8.44
N LYS A 52 -3.77 9.34 -9.58
CA LYS A 52 -3.32 10.43 -10.42
C LYS A 52 -4.58 11.24 -10.71
N GLY A 53 -4.58 12.49 -10.20
CA GLY A 53 -5.75 13.35 -10.25
C GLY A 53 -6.35 13.26 -11.64
N SER A 54 -7.66 13.02 -11.69
CA SER A 54 -8.44 13.23 -12.90
C SER A 54 -8.19 14.67 -13.34
N GLU A 55 -7.22 14.85 -14.22
CA GLU A 55 -6.99 16.07 -14.96
C GLU A 55 -8.23 16.20 -15.84
N PHE A 56 -9.27 16.83 -15.28
CA PHE A 56 -10.41 17.30 -16.04
C PHE A 56 -9.83 18.27 -17.06
N GLN A 57 -9.61 17.77 -18.28
CA GLN A 57 -9.39 18.58 -19.45
C GLN A 57 -10.65 19.41 -19.65
N HIS A 58 -10.68 20.60 -19.05
CA HIS A 58 -11.53 21.68 -19.52
C HIS A 58 -11.10 21.97 -20.96
N GLY A 59 -11.81 21.37 -21.91
CA GLY A 59 -11.74 21.79 -23.31
C GLY A 59 -12.07 23.28 -23.37
N PRO A 60 -11.43 24.06 -24.25
CA PRO A 60 -11.66 25.49 -24.32
C PRO A 60 -13.12 25.73 -24.71
N GLU A 61 -13.85 26.36 -23.80
CA GLU A 61 -15.18 26.90 -24.04
C GLU A 61 -15.03 27.96 -25.15
N ARG A 62 -15.36 27.58 -26.39
CA ARG A 62 -15.41 28.54 -27.50
C ARG A 62 -16.63 29.43 -27.29
N ILE A 63 -16.42 30.54 -26.58
CA ILE A 63 -17.32 31.69 -26.61
C ILE A 63 -17.39 32.15 -28.07
N ARG A 64 -18.51 31.87 -28.74
CA ARG A 64 -18.84 32.48 -30.03
C ARG A 64 -19.39 33.87 -29.78
N ASP A 65 -18.50 34.80 -29.48
CA ASP A 65 -18.74 36.20 -29.77
C ASP A 65 -18.27 36.46 -31.21
N GLN A 66 -19.22 36.55 -32.12
CA GLN A 66 -19.05 37.29 -33.36
C GLN A 66 -20.39 37.86 -33.80
N GLN A 67 -20.64 39.07 -33.31
CA GLN A 67 -21.43 40.10 -33.97
C GLN A 67 -20.76 40.47 -35.31
N VAL A 68 -21.51 41.13 -36.20
CA VAL A 68 -21.20 41.65 -37.56
C VAL A 68 -21.71 40.70 -38.66
N ARG A 69 -22.85 40.94 -39.33
CA ARG A 69 -23.41 42.18 -39.90
C ARG A 69 -24.93 42.25 -39.78
#